data_AF-A0A3B8WBU6-F1
#
_entry.id   AF-A0A3B8WBU6-F1
#
_cell.length_a   1.000
_cell.length_b   1.000
_cell.length_c   1.000
_cell.angle_alpha   90.00
_cell.angle_beta   90.00
_cell.angle_gamma   90.00
#
_symmetry.space_group_name_H-M   'P 1'
#
loop_
_entity.id
_entity.type
_entity.pdbx_description
1 polymer ?
#
loop_
_entity_poly.entity_id
_entity_poly.type
_entity_poly.pdbx_seq_one_letter_code
_entity_poly.pdbx_strand_id
1 'polypeptide(L)'
;LDPKLQQLVEEEVRNYSQKHYLTIQKRNIEAMEKFKADGDTVTRLSQQDLQEFRRAAIPIWYNWANKNEDAKAIFDMQLEYMMNDTVGYVTEEDLKAAGK
;
A
#
# COMPACT_ATOMS: atom_id res chain seq x y z
N LEU A 1 -28.18 6.20 -13.86
CA LEU A 1 -27.34 6.91 -14.84
C LEU A 1 -27.42 6.13 -16.15
N ASP A 2 -27.56 6.78 -17.31
CA ASP A 2 -27.47 6.04 -18.57
C ASP A 2 -26.03 5.51 -18.77
N PRO A 3 -25.82 4.48 -19.61
CA PRO A 3 -24.51 3.85 -19.74
C PRO A 3 -23.37 4.80 -20.12
N LYS A 4 -23.64 5.83 -20.94
CA LYS A 4 -22.60 6.82 -21.30
C LYS A 4 -22.22 7.68 -20.11
N LEU A 5 -23.21 8.08 -19.32
CA LEU A 5 -22.97 8.84 -18.09
C LEU A 5 -22.28 7.99 -17.00
N GLN A 6 -22.56 6.68 -16.91
CA GLN A 6 -21.80 5.77 -16.02
C GLN A 6 -20.33 5.70 -16.41
N GLN A 7 -20.05 5.47 -17.70
CA GLN A 7 -18.68 5.43 -18.21
C GLN A 7 -17.95 6.76 -17.95
N LEU A 8 -18.61 7.89 -18.20
CA LEU A 8 -18.03 9.21 -17.92
C LEU A 8 -17.65 9.37 -16.44
N VAL A 9 -18.51 8.91 -15.52
CA VAL A 9 -18.21 8.98 -14.09
C VAL A 9 -17.00 8.09 -13.74
N GLU A 10 -16.91 6.87 -14.26
CA GLU A 10 -15.78 5.97 -14.00
C GLU A 10 -14.45 6.56 -14.53
N GLU A 11 -14.49 7.16 -15.73
CA GLU A 11 -13.33 7.82 -16.33
C GLU A 11 -12.88 9.03 -15.52
N GLU A 12 -13.81 9.86 -15.06
CA GLU A 12 -13.49 11.05 -14.27
C GLU A 12 -13.03 10.71 -12.86
N VAL A 13 -13.53 9.63 -12.23
CA VAL A 13 -13.01 9.12 -10.95
C VAL A 13 -11.56 8.65 -11.13
N ARG A 14 -11.24 7.92 -12.21
CA ARG A 14 -9.86 7.52 -12.53
C ARG A 14 -8.96 8.74 -12.72
N ASN A 15 -9.39 9.72 -13.52
CA ASN A 15 -8.64 10.94 -13.79
C ASN A 15 -8.40 11.74 -12.50
N TYR A 16 -9.42 11.87 -11.67
CA TYR A 16 -9.33 12.57 -10.39
C TYR A 16 -8.40 11.85 -9.42
N SER A 17 -8.43 10.52 -9.34
CA SER A 17 -7.53 9.74 -8.48
C SER A 17 -6.05 10.08 -8.76
N GLN A 18 -5.66 10.11 -10.04
CA GLN A 18 -4.30 10.48 -10.45
C GLN A 18 -3.98 11.94 -10.14
N LYS A 19 -4.88 12.87 -10.49
CA LYS A 19 -4.71 14.31 -10.23
C LYS A 19 -4.56 14.59 -8.73
N HIS A 20 -5.38 13.94 -7.91
CA HIS A 20 -5.35 14.05 -6.46
C HIS A 20 -4.00 13.56 -5.92
N TYR A 21 -3.58 12.36 -6.28
CA TYR A 21 -2.28 11.80 -5.86
C TYR A 21 -1.12 12.74 -6.21
N LEU A 22 -1.00 13.19 -7.46
CA LEU A 22 0.10 14.05 -7.91
C LEU A 22 0.10 15.42 -7.20
N THR A 23 -1.10 15.97 -6.93
CA THR A 23 -1.23 17.21 -6.17
C THR A 23 -0.70 17.03 -4.76
N ILE A 24 -1.07 15.95 -4.08
CA ILE A 24 -0.58 15.63 -2.73
C ILE A 24 0.93 15.39 -2.72
N GLN A 25 1.48 14.65 -3.68
CA GLN A 25 2.93 14.41 -3.76
C GLN A 25 3.72 15.72 -3.88
N LYS A 26 3.27 16.65 -4.72
CA LYS A 26 3.89 17.97 -4.84
C LYS A 26 3.86 18.73 -3.51
N ARG A 27 2.69 18.76 -2.84
CA ARG A 27 2.54 19.44 -1.55
C ARG A 27 3.35 18.78 -0.43
N ASN A 28 3.50 17.47 -0.44
CA ASN A 28 4.34 16.74 0.53
C ASN A 28 5.82 17.14 0.40
N ILE A 29 6.34 17.28 -0.83
CA ILE A 29 7.72 17.75 -1.05
C ILE A 29 7.89 19.18 -0.53
N GLU A 30 6.94 20.08 -0.84
CA GLU A 30 6.96 21.46 -0.34
C GLU A 30 6.88 21.52 1.20
N ALA A 31 6.11 20.62 1.82
CA ALA A 31 5.97 20.55 3.28
C ALA A 31 7.25 20.08 3.97
N MET A 32 8.00 19.14 3.39
CA MET A 32 9.27 18.66 3.95
C MET A 32 10.30 19.78 4.13
N GLU A 33 10.33 20.76 3.23
CA GLU A 33 11.23 21.92 3.38
C GLU A 33 10.81 22.84 4.53
N LYS A 34 9.51 22.92 4.84
CA LYS A 34 9.00 23.68 5.99
C LYS A 34 9.38 23.01 7.31
N PHE A 35 9.18 21.70 7.43
CA PHE A 35 9.58 20.96 8.63
C PHE A 35 11.08 21.11 8.91
N LYS A 36 11.93 21.03 7.88
CA LYS A 36 13.38 21.30 8.03
C LYS A 36 13.66 22.73 8.49
N ALA A 37 12.97 23.71 7.94
CA ALA A 37 13.14 25.12 8.31
C ALA A 37 12.71 25.40 9.76
N ASP A 38 11.69 24.68 10.25
CA ASP A 38 11.18 24.77 11.62
C ASP A 38 12.05 23.99 12.63
N GLY A 39 13.09 23.30 12.15
CA GLY A 39 14.06 22.58 12.98
C GLY A 39 13.67 21.13 13.31
N ASP A 40 12.70 20.55 12.60
CA ASP A 40 12.29 19.16 12.81
C ASP A 40 13.36 18.16 12.37
N THR A 41 13.38 17.01 13.03
CA THR A 41 14.30 15.91 12.71
C THR A 41 13.56 14.74 12.09
N VAL A 42 13.96 14.34 10.88
CA VAL A 42 13.46 13.13 10.22
C VAL A 42 14.28 11.93 10.66
N THR A 43 13.67 11.02 11.42
CA THR A 43 14.26 9.73 11.77
C THR A 43 13.89 8.65 10.74
N ARG A 44 14.76 7.65 10.57
CA ARG A 44 14.53 6.51 9.68
C ARG A 44 14.63 5.24 10.50
N LEU A 45 13.61 4.39 10.39
CA LEU A 45 13.63 3.06 10.97
C LEU A 45 14.76 2.23 10.33
N SER A 46 15.33 1.32 11.12
CA SER A 46 16.35 0.40 10.64
C SER A 46 15.74 -0.70 9.78
N GLN A 47 16.59 -1.43 9.04
CA GLN A 47 16.14 -2.60 8.29
C GLN A 47 15.60 -3.71 9.22
N GLN A 48 16.16 -3.83 10.43
CA GLN A 48 15.69 -4.78 11.43
C GLN A 48 14.29 -4.42 11.92
N ASP A 49 14.02 -3.13 12.20
CA ASP A 49 12.69 -2.67 12.60
C ASP A 49 11.65 -3.04 11.53
N LEU A 50 11.98 -2.82 10.25
CA LEU A 50 11.12 -3.19 9.13
C LEU A 50 10.86 -4.71 9.06
N GLN A 51 11.87 -5.54 9.35
CA GLN A 51 11.70 -7.00 9.39
C GLN A 51 10.78 -7.42 10.54
N GLU A 52 10.91 -6.83 11.72
CA GLU A 52 10.01 -7.12 12.84
C GLU A 52 8.57 -6.70 12.53
N PHE A 53 8.37 -5.52 11.93
CA PHE A 53 7.05 -5.11 11.45
C PHE A 53 6.48 -6.07 10.42
N ARG A 54 7.29 -6.55 9.46
CA ARG A 54 6.84 -7.51 8.45
C ARG A 54 6.40 -8.83 9.08
N ARG A 55 7.22 -9.40 9.98
CA ARG A 55 6.89 -10.63 10.72
C ARG A 55 5.60 -10.49 11.53
N ALA A 56 5.34 -9.32 12.10
CA ALA A 56 4.10 -9.04 12.83
C ALA A 56 2.89 -8.77 11.92
N ALA A 57 3.09 -8.12 10.78
CA ALA A 57 2.02 -7.67 9.89
C ALA A 57 1.44 -8.82 9.06
N ILE A 58 2.28 -9.69 8.50
CA ILE A 58 1.82 -10.80 7.64
C ILE A 58 0.75 -11.65 8.35
N PRO A 59 0.94 -12.12 9.60
CA PRO A 59 -0.08 -12.88 10.31
C PRO A 59 -1.41 -12.14 10.47
N ILE A 60 -1.35 -10.82 10.68
CA ILE A 60 -2.53 -9.96 10.77
C ILE A 60 -3.26 -9.90 9.42
N TRP A 61 -2.54 -9.83 8.30
CA TRP A 61 -3.15 -9.87 6.97
C TRP A 61 -3.98 -11.14 6.77
N TYR A 62 -3.42 -12.30 7.09
CA TYR A 62 -4.16 -13.58 7.03
C TYR A 62 -5.35 -13.61 7.99
N ASN A 63 -5.22 -13.03 9.19
CA ASN A 63 -6.34 -12.94 10.14
C ASN A 63 -7.51 -12.12 9.59
N TRP A 64 -7.23 -11.09 8.79
CA TRP A 64 -8.26 -10.30 8.11
C TRP A 64 -8.78 -10.99 6.85
N ALA A 65 -7.90 -11.56 6.04
CA ALA A 65 -8.25 -12.30 4.84
C ALA A 65 -9.21 -13.45 5.14
N ASN A 66 -9.00 -14.16 6.26
CA ASN A 66 -9.82 -15.30 6.65
C ASN A 66 -11.18 -14.91 7.29
N LYS A 67 -11.56 -13.63 7.33
CA LYS A 67 -12.85 -13.22 7.90
C LYS A 67 -14.05 -13.51 6.98
N ASN A 68 -13.84 -13.56 5.68
CA ASN A 68 -14.86 -13.97 4.70
C ASN A 68 -14.21 -14.34 3.35
N GLU A 69 -15.00 -14.95 2.47
CA GLU A 69 -14.53 -15.46 1.18
C GLU A 69 -14.02 -14.36 0.24
N ASP A 70 -14.69 -13.20 0.18
CA ASP A 70 -14.27 -12.07 -0.67
C ASP A 70 -12.92 -11.50 -0.21
N ALA A 71 -12.74 -11.33 1.10
CA ALA A 71 -11.49 -10.85 1.69
C ALA A 71 -10.34 -11.81 1.40
N LYS A 72 -10.60 -13.13 1.47
CA LYS A 72 -9.63 -14.15 1.10
C LYS A 72 -9.26 -14.06 -0.38
N ALA A 73 -10.25 -14.00 -1.26
CA ALA A 73 -10.02 -13.93 -2.70
C ALA A 73 -9.20 -12.69 -3.09
N ILE A 74 -9.51 -11.53 -2.51
CA ILE A 74 -8.74 -10.29 -2.73
C ILE A 74 -7.31 -10.41 -2.18
N PHE A 75 -7.15 -10.96 -0.98
CA PHE A 75 -5.83 -11.14 -0.38
C PHE A 75 -4.96 -12.09 -1.19
N ASP A 76 -5.50 -13.22 -1.66
CA ASP A 76 -4.75 -14.19 -2.46
C ASP A 76 -4.22 -13.53 -3.76
N MET A 77 -5.06 -12.74 -4.46
CA MET A 77 -4.63 -11.97 -5.65
C MET A 77 -3.56 -10.93 -5.32
N GLN A 78 -3.70 -10.21 -4.21
CA GLN A 78 -2.71 -9.22 -3.78
C GLN A 78 -1.39 -9.88 -3.39
N LEU A 79 -1.43 -11.03 -2.71
CA LEU A 79 -0.24 -11.75 -2.31
C LEU A 79 0.50 -12.30 -3.54
N GLU A 80 -0.21 -12.87 -4.52
CA GLU A 80 0.37 -13.28 -5.80
C GLU A 80 1.07 -12.10 -6.50
N TYR A 81 0.39 -10.95 -6.59
CA TYR A 81 1.01 -9.75 -7.14
C TYR A 81 2.25 -9.32 -6.36
N MET A 82 2.21 -9.32 -5.03
CA MET A 82 3.34 -8.92 -4.19
C MET A 82 4.53 -9.88 -4.27
N MET A 83 4.29 -11.16 -4.56
CA MET A 83 5.33 -12.18 -4.65
C MET A 83 5.92 -12.34 -6.06
N ASN A 84 5.35 -11.69 -7.07
CA ASN A 84 5.86 -11.83 -8.44
C ASN A 84 7.26 -11.19 -8.62
N ASP A 85 7.98 -11.65 -9.65
CA ASP A 85 9.34 -11.20 -9.96
C ASP A 85 9.45 -9.72 -10.36
N THR A 86 8.33 -9.05 -10.65
CA THR A 86 8.33 -7.64 -11.06
C THR A 86 8.38 -6.70 -9.87
N VAL A 87 7.65 -7.00 -8.78
CA VAL A 87 7.62 -6.13 -7.59
C VAL A 87 8.33 -6.73 -6.38
N GLY A 88 8.27 -8.05 -6.17
CA GLY A 88 9.03 -8.75 -5.13
C GLY A 88 8.90 -8.17 -3.71
N TYR A 89 7.71 -7.70 -3.33
CA TYR A 89 7.46 -7.05 -2.03
C TYR A 89 7.42 -8.02 -0.84
N VAL A 90 7.09 -9.29 -1.11
CA VAL A 90 7.02 -10.39 -0.14
C VAL A 90 7.73 -11.60 -0.75
N THR A 91 8.56 -12.29 0.03
CA THR A 91 9.19 -13.56 -0.38
C THR A 91 8.61 -14.77 0.35
N GLU A 92 8.95 -15.98 -0.11
CA GLU A 92 8.60 -17.19 0.65
C GLU A 92 9.23 -17.20 2.04
N GLU A 93 10.44 -16.66 2.20
CA GLU A 93 11.10 -16.55 3.51
C GLU A 93 10.33 -15.63 4.45
N ASP A 94 9.75 -14.54 3.94
CA ASP A 94 8.90 -13.64 4.73
C ASP A 94 7.65 -14.37 5.26
N LEU A 95 7.01 -15.20 4.43
CA LEU A 95 5.86 -16.02 4.84
C LEU A 95 6.26 -17.07 5.88
N LYS A 96 7.34 -17.81 5.64
CA LYS A 96 7.88 -18.80 6.57
C LYS A 96 8.24 -18.17 7.92
N ALA A 97 8.89 -17.01 7.92
CA ALA A 97 9.25 -16.26 9.12
C ALA A 97 8.02 -15.75 9.89
N ALA A 98 6.90 -15.51 9.19
CA ALA A 98 5.61 -15.15 9.77
C ALA A 98 4.76 -16.36 10.19
N GLY A 99 5.24 -17.59 10.01
CA GLY A 99 4.49 -18.82 10.31
C GLY A 99 3.28 -19.01 9.38
N LYS A 100 3.41 -18.60 8.12
CA LYS A 100 2.40 -18.75 7.06
C LYS A 100 2.88 -19.65 5.94
#